data_AF-A0A4Y2K277-F1
#
_entry.id   AF-A0A4Y2K277-F1
#
_cell.length_a   1.000
_cell.length_b   1.000
_cell.length_c   1.000
_cell.angle_alpha   90.00
_cell.angle_beta   90.00
_cell.angle_gamma   90.00
#
_symmetry.space_group_name_H-M   'P 1'
#
loop_
_entity.id
_entity.type
_entity.pdbx_description
1 polymer ?
#
loop_
_entity_poly.entity_id
_entity_poly.type
_entity_poly.pdbx_seq_one_letter_code
_entity_poly.pdbx_strand_id
1 'polypeptide(L)'
;MKSLILFVVAVIFRSVHCDVECFRDVFRECMSKHIPLQEFRLCDETKRQIECVYRMADKCDMQFRGDAEDHKIAIQRVCNGGAVQKLFDEEKACYKRAVKDKMCYGPIGEAMRGIESMADFIRANKKVCHLFQPYSNCVEENVEKDCGSASRVLFKSLYDPLRGMSNSLCHQLVLLEDEDDKPYSLGWLNVYAFVAKMFAFA
;
A
#
# COMPACT_ATOMS: atom_id res chain seq x y z
N MET A 1 -22.11 -41.73 6.20
CA MET A 1 -21.83 -40.32 6.48
C MET A 1 -20.49 -39.91 5.87
N LYS A 2 -20.43 -39.67 4.55
CA LYS A 2 -19.24 -39.15 3.85
C LYS A 2 -19.69 -38.53 2.52
N SER A 3 -20.16 -37.28 2.51
CA SER A 3 -20.39 -36.50 1.27
C SER A 3 -20.72 -35.01 1.48
N LEU A 4 -20.25 -34.37 2.56
CA LEU A 4 -20.59 -32.95 2.85
C LEU A 4 -19.42 -31.96 2.75
N ILE A 5 -18.22 -32.39 2.36
CA ILE A 5 -17.02 -31.53 2.42
C ILE A 5 -16.81 -30.71 1.12
N LEU A 6 -17.46 -31.04 0.00
CA LEU A 6 -17.17 -30.41 -1.31
C LEU A 6 -17.97 -29.14 -1.64
N PHE A 7 -19.02 -28.79 -0.89
CA PHE A 7 -19.86 -27.61 -1.21
C PHE A 7 -19.49 -26.32 -0.44
N VAL A 8 -18.73 -26.42 0.64
CA VAL A 8 -18.36 -25.24 1.45
C VAL A 8 -17.27 -24.42 0.76
N VAL A 9 -16.38 -25.06 0.01
CA VAL A 9 -15.26 -24.40 -0.67
C VAL A 9 -15.75 -23.47 -1.79
N ALA A 10 -16.79 -23.87 -2.55
CA ALA A 10 -17.34 -23.05 -3.63
C ALA A 10 -18.03 -21.77 -3.13
N VAL A 11 -18.66 -21.81 -1.95
CA VAL A 11 -19.32 -20.63 -1.36
C VAL A 11 -18.28 -19.62 -0.87
N ILE A 12 -17.15 -20.07 -0.32
CA ILE A 12 -16.05 -19.21 0.13
C ILE A 12 -15.35 -18.54 -1.07
N PHE A 13 -15.14 -19.26 -2.17
CA PHE A 13 -14.58 -18.65 -3.39
C PHE A 13 -15.54 -17.64 -4.03
N ARG A 14 -16.86 -17.85 -3.91
CA ARG A 14 -17.85 -16.91 -4.44
C ARG A 14 -17.93 -15.63 -3.62
N SER A 15 -17.82 -15.69 -2.29
CA SER A 15 -17.82 -14.49 -1.45
C SER A 15 -16.60 -13.61 -1.74
N VAL A 16 -15.39 -14.19 -1.76
CA VAL A 16 -14.16 -13.44 -2.04
C VAL A 16 -14.20 -12.77 -3.43
N HIS A 17 -14.76 -13.44 -4.43
CA HIS A 17 -14.90 -12.84 -5.76
C HIS A 17 -15.90 -11.67 -5.78
N CYS A 18 -17.04 -11.80 -5.09
CA CYS A 18 -18.02 -10.72 -4.95
C CYS A 18 -17.44 -9.52 -4.18
N ASP A 19 -16.61 -9.76 -3.16
CA ASP A 19 -15.98 -8.71 -2.36
C ASP A 19 -14.97 -7.92 -3.20
N VAL A 20 -14.18 -8.60 -4.04
CA VAL A 20 -13.23 -7.97 -4.97
C VAL A 20 -13.94 -7.18 -6.08
N GLU A 21 -15.06 -7.69 -6.63
CA GLU A 21 -15.87 -6.94 -7.60
C GLU A 21 -16.51 -5.71 -6.96
N CYS A 22 -17.07 -5.83 -5.75
CA CYS A 22 -17.54 -4.70 -4.95
C CYS A 22 -16.42 -3.67 -4.77
N PHE A 23 -15.23 -4.13 -4.37
CA PHE A 23 -14.10 -3.26 -4.13
C PHE A 23 -13.70 -2.51 -5.41
N ARG A 24 -13.65 -3.20 -6.56
CA ARG A 24 -13.33 -2.59 -7.86
C ARG A 24 -14.33 -1.49 -8.24
N ASP A 25 -15.62 -1.73 -8.05
CA ASP A 25 -16.66 -0.75 -8.37
C ASP A 25 -16.60 0.47 -7.45
N VAL A 26 -16.38 0.27 -6.16
CA VAL A 26 -16.27 1.40 -5.21
C VAL A 26 -14.92 2.12 -5.36
N PHE A 27 -13.83 1.41 -5.72
CA PHE A 27 -12.54 2.01 -6.04
C PHE A 27 -12.62 2.96 -7.23
N ARG A 28 -13.39 2.59 -8.27
CA ARG A 28 -13.69 3.49 -9.40
C ARG A 28 -14.35 4.78 -8.93
N GLU A 29 -15.28 4.71 -7.99
CA GLU A 29 -15.96 5.90 -7.42
C GLU A 29 -14.97 6.81 -6.68
N CYS A 30 -13.96 6.25 -6.02
CA CYS A 30 -12.89 7.04 -5.38
C CYS A 30 -12.06 7.81 -6.39
N MET A 31 -11.60 7.11 -7.43
CA MET A 31 -10.66 7.65 -8.42
C MET A 31 -11.34 8.65 -9.35
N SER A 32 -12.65 8.50 -9.58
CA SER A 32 -13.45 9.36 -10.45
C SER A 32 -13.94 10.64 -9.78
N LYS A 33 -13.89 10.75 -8.46
CA LYS A 33 -14.16 12.03 -7.76
C LYS A 33 -13.02 13.00 -8.07
N HIS A 34 -13.19 13.77 -9.14
CA HIS A 34 -12.28 14.83 -9.58
C HIS A 34 -11.83 15.66 -8.37
N ILE A 35 -10.53 15.59 -8.08
CA ILE A 35 -9.90 16.42 -7.06
C ILE A 35 -9.38 17.65 -7.79
N PRO A 36 -9.86 18.87 -7.48
CA PRO A 36 -9.24 20.06 -8.02
C PRO A 36 -7.76 20.08 -7.61
N LEU A 37 -6.89 20.33 -8.58
CA LEU A 37 -5.43 20.49 -8.46
C LEU A 37 -5.04 21.73 -7.62
N GLN A 38 -5.74 22.01 -6.53
CA GLN A 38 -5.19 22.88 -5.49
C GLN A 38 -4.10 22.10 -4.76
N GLU A 39 -3.00 22.78 -4.45
CA GLU A 39 -1.85 22.24 -3.72
C GLU A 39 -2.26 21.67 -2.36
N PHE A 40 -2.75 20.43 -2.34
CA PHE A 40 -2.94 19.70 -1.11
C PHE A 40 -1.56 19.48 -0.51
N ARG A 41 -1.39 19.81 0.78
CA ARG A 41 -0.23 19.38 1.53
C ARG A 41 -0.23 17.85 1.51
N LEU A 42 0.96 17.24 1.41
CA LEU A 42 1.14 15.79 1.35
C LEU A 42 0.25 15.01 2.33
N CYS A 43 0.12 15.52 3.55
CA CYS A 43 -0.70 14.93 4.60
C CYS A 43 -2.21 14.93 4.31
N ASP A 44 -2.76 15.97 3.68
CA ASP A 44 -4.19 16.03 3.35
C ASP A 44 -4.53 15.04 2.24
N GLU A 45 -3.64 14.94 1.24
CA GLU A 45 -3.81 13.99 0.14
C GLU A 45 -3.68 12.54 0.63
N THR A 46 -2.67 12.23 1.45
CA THR A 46 -2.49 10.88 2.00
C THR A 46 -3.64 10.50 2.92
N LYS A 47 -4.09 11.39 3.82
CA LYS A 47 -5.27 11.15 4.67
C LYS A 47 -6.50 10.81 3.84
N ARG A 48 -6.74 11.57 2.75
CA ARG A 48 -7.90 11.34 1.89
C ARG A 48 -7.81 10.01 1.14
N GLN A 49 -6.63 9.67 0.60
CA GLN A 49 -6.42 8.40 -0.09
C GLN A 49 -6.62 7.21 0.85
N ILE A 50 -6.03 7.23 2.05
CA ILE A 50 -6.16 6.12 2.99
C ILE A 50 -7.58 6.00 3.55
N GLU A 51 -8.26 7.12 3.79
CA GLU A 51 -9.68 7.11 4.17
C GLU A 51 -10.55 6.48 3.08
N CYS A 52 -10.25 6.76 1.80
CA CYS A 52 -10.94 6.13 0.68
C CYS A 52 -10.77 4.61 0.72
N VAL A 53 -9.53 4.13 0.79
CA VAL A 53 -9.21 2.69 0.80
C VAL A 53 -9.87 2.01 2.00
N TYR A 54 -9.79 2.60 3.20
CA TYR A 54 -10.44 2.06 4.38
C TYR A 54 -11.97 1.96 4.22
N ARG A 55 -12.63 3.05 3.78
CA ARG A 55 -14.09 3.05 3.60
C ARG A 55 -14.57 2.03 2.56
N MET A 56 -13.78 1.79 1.51
CA MET A 56 -14.06 0.72 0.56
C MET A 56 -13.90 -0.66 1.16
N ALA A 57 -12.78 -0.87 1.86
CA ALA A 57 -12.49 -2.14 2.50
C ALA A 57 -13.60 -2.49 3.50
N ASP A 58 -14.07 -1.51 4.28
CA ASP A 58 -15.19 -1.70 5.20
C ASP A 58 -16.53 -1.95 4.49
N LYS A 59 -16.85 -1.15 3.46
CA LYS A 59 -18.11 -1.29 2.71
C LYS A 59 -18.22 -2.65 2.00
N CYS A 60 -17.12 -3.19 1.51
CA CYS A 60 -17.07 -4.46 0.79
C CYS A 60 -16.61 -5.64 1.66
N ASP A 61 -16.57 -5.48 2.99
CA ASP A 61 -16.14 -6.49 3.97
C ASP A 61 -14.81 -7.19 3.60
N MET A 62 -13.86 -6.40 3.09
CA MET A 62 -12.56 -6.92 2.67
C MET A 62 -11.78 -7.42 3.88
N GLN A 63 -11.11 -8.56 3.74
CA GLN A 63 -10.31 -9.15 4.82
C GLN A 63 -9.20 -8.19 5.31
N PHE A 64 -8.71 -7.31 4.43
CA PHE A 64 -7.69 -6.31 4.77
C PHE A 64 -8.22 -5.03 5.44
N ARG A 65 -9.51 -4.97 5.81
CA ARG A 65 -10.10 -3.82 6.51
C ARG A 65 -9.26 -3.39 7.71
N GLY A 66 -8.83 -4.34 8.54
CA GLY A 66 -8.02 -4.08 9.72
C GLY A 66 -6.70 -3.37 9.38
N ASP A 67 -5.96 -3.89 8.39
CA ASP A 67 -4.71 -3.28 7.95
C ASP A 67 -4.92 -1.86 7.38
N ALA A 68 -6.02 -1.64 6.65
CA ALA A 68 -6.37 -0.33 6.13
C ALA A 68 -6.72 0.65 7.26
N GLU A 69 -7.37 0.19 8.33
CA GLU A 69 -7.67 1.00 9.51
C GLU A 69 -6.42 1.38 10.30
N ASP A 70 -5.54 0.41 10.55
CA ASP A 70 -4.27 0.64 11.25
C ASP A 70 -3.41 1.65 10.50
N HIS A 71 -3.33 1.52 9.17
CA HIS A 71 -2.61 2.47 8.35
C HIS A 71 -3.26 3.86 8.34
N LYS A 72 -4.60 3.95 8.31
CA LYS A 72 -5.32 5.22 8.50
C LYS A 72 -4.93 5.88 9.82
N ILE A 73 -4.96 5.15 10.92
CA ILE A 73 -4.62 5.66 12.25
C ILE A 73 -3.17 6.14 12.29
N ALA A 74 -2.23 5.39 11.70
CA ALA A 74 -0.83 5.77 11.63
C ALA A 74 -0.60 7.09 10.87
N ILE A 75 -1.24 7.25 9.70
CA ILE A 75 -1.19 8.49 8.91
C ILE A 75 -1.81 9.64 9.70
N GLN A 76 -2.95 9.44 10.35
CA GLN A 76 -3.59 10.47 11.16
C GLN A 76 -2.66 10.95 12.29
N ARG A 77 -1.93 10.06 12.95
CA ARG A 77 -0.98 10.41 14.02
C ARG A 77 0.12 11.37 13.56
N VAL A 78 0.70 11.14 12.39
CA VAL A 78 1.80 12.00 11.87
C VAL A 78 1.27 13.26 11.22
N CYS A 79 0.06 13.22 10.68
CA CYS A 79 -0.47 14.34 9.90
C CYS A 79 -1.44 15.23 10.68
N ASN A 80 -1.68 15.00 11.97
CA ASN A 80 -2.56 15.82 12.82
C ASN A 80 -1.82 16.89 13.64
N GLY A 81 -0.53 17.16 13.37
CA GLY A 81 0.25 18.11 14.15
C GLY A 81 0.90 17.51 15.39
N GLY A 82 1.49 18.39 16.20
CA GLY A 82 2.03 18.04 17.51
C GLY A 82 3.44 17.44 17.46
N ALA A 83 3.83 16.79 18.56
CA ALA A 83 5.20 16.31 18.78
C ALA A 83 5.59 15.18 17.81
N VAL A 84 4.65 14.28 17.48
CA VAL A 84 4.91 13.17 16.56
C VAL A 84 5.19 13.68 15.14
N GLN A 85 4.43 14.67 14.67
CA GLN A 85 4.69 15.29 13.36
C GLN A 85 6.08 15.94 13.33
N LYS A 86 6.42 16.73 14.35
CA LYS A 86 7.73 17.40 14.42
C LYS A 86 8.88 16.40 14.40
N LEU A 87 8.79 15.35 15.21
CA LEU A 87 9.81 14.30 15.25
C LEU A 87 9.92 13.57 13.90
N PHE A 88 8.79 13.30 13.24
CA PHE A 88 8.80 12.74 11.89
C PHE A 88 9.48 13.67 10.89
N ASP A 89 9.15 14.96 10.89
CA ASP A 89 9.73 15.96 9.99
C ASP A 89 11.25 16.11 10.21
N GLU A 90 11.73 16.02 11.45
CA GLU A 90 13.15 16.04 11.82
C GLU A 90 13.90 14.80 11.30
N GLU A 91 13.32 13.61 11.46
CA GLU A 91 13.94 12.32 11.08
C GLU A 91 13.80 12.00 9.58
N LYS A 92 12.90 12.70 8.89
CA LYS A 92 12.50 12.45 7.50
C LYS A 92 13.66 12.33 6.52
N ALA A 93 14.66 13.20 6.66
CA ALA A 93 15.83 13.18 5.80
C ALA A 93 16.62 11.88 5.93
N CYS A 94 16.66 11.29 7.13
CA CYS A 94 17.30 10.01 7.37
C CYS A 94 16.47 8.86 6.79
N TYR A 95 15.16 8.82 7.06
CA TYR A 95 14.26 7.82 6.48
C TYR A 95 14.30 7.81 4.96
N LYS A 96 14.34 8.99 4.34
CA LYS A 96 14.46 9.14 2.89
C LYS A 96 15.71 8.48 2.32
N ARG A 97 16.84 8.53 3.04
CA ARG A 97 18.07 7.84 2.62
C ARG A 97 17.89 6.33 2.70
N ALA A 98 17.40 5.82 3.83
CA ALA A 98 17.17 4.38 4.02
C ALA A 98 16.20 3.79 2.98
N VAL A 99 15.09 4.49 2.71
CA VAL A 99 14.05 4.10 1.73
C VAL A 99 14.56 4.09 0.30
N LYS A 100 15.51 4.99 -0.03
CA LYS A 100 16.13 5.12 -1.36
C LYS A 100 17.46 4.38 -1.48
N ASP A 101 17.89 3.67 -0.45
CA ASP A 101 19.14 2.94 -0.50
C ASP A 101 19.12 1.96 -1.67
N LYS A 102 20.18 2.00 -2.49
CA LYS A 102 20.23 1.26 -3.75
C LYS A 102 20.19 -0.26 -3.51
N MET A 103 20.70 -0.75 -2.39
CA MET A 103 20.66 -2.17 -2.06
C MET A 103 19.22 -2.63 -1.78
N CYS A 104 18.42 -1.80 -1.11
CA CYS A 104 17.02 -2.11 -0.85
C CYS A 104 16.14 -1.86 -2.09
N TYR A 105 16.23 -0.67 -2.68
CA TYR A 105 15.34 -0.23 -3.75
C TYR A 105 15.71 -0.79 -5.14
N GLY A 106 16.97 -1.17 -5.36
CA GLY A 106 17.47 -1.64 -6.66
C GLY A 106 16.57 -2.67 -7.35
N PRO A 107 16.18 -3.77 -6.68
CA PRO A 107 15.28 -4.78 -7.25
C PRO A 107 13.90 -4.23 -7.65
N ILE A 108 13.33 -3.31 -6.86
CA ILE A 108 12.06 -2.64 -7.17
C ILE A 108 12.22 -1.76 -8.41
N GLY A 109 13.29 -0.95 -8.45
CA GLY A 109 13.59 -0.09 -9.59
C GLY A 109 13.88 -0.85 -10.88
N GLU A 110 14.44 -2.06 -10.78
CA GLU A 110 14.62 -2.96 -11.92
C GLU A 110 13.31 -3.58 -12.39
N ALA A 111 12.45 -4.02 -11.46
CA ALA A 111 11.14 -4.55 -11.80
C ALA A 111 10.25 -3.53 -12.52
N MET A 112 10.39 -2.24 -12.18
CA MET A 112 9.62 -1.13 -12.74
C MET A 112 10.28 -0.47 -13.98
N ARG A 113 11.37 -1.02 -14.51
CA ARG A 113 12.09 -0.44 -15.65
C ARG A 113 11.42 -0.79 -16.98
N GLY A 114 11.38 0.16 -17.91
CA GLY A 114 10.95 -0.10 -19.30
C GLY A 114 9.47 -0.41 -19.45
N ILE A 115 8.61 0.18 -18.61
CA ILE A 115 7.16 0.06 -18.71
C ILE A 115 6.68 0.92 -19.88
N GLU A 116 6.10 0.29 -20.90
CA GLU A 116 5.57 0.95 -22.10
C GLU A 116 4.04 0.84 -22.21
N SER A 117 3.45 -0.13 -21.52
CA SER A 117 2.00 -0.39 -21.54
C SER A 117 1.39 -0.61 -20.14
N MET A 118 0.05 -0.62 -20.08
CA MET A 118 -0.71 -0.93 -18.86
C MET A 118 -0.47 -2.38 -18.40
N ALA A 119 -0.39 -3.31 -19.35
CA ALA A 119 -0.06 -4.71 -19.09
C ALA A 119 1.34 -4.87 -18.48
N ASP A 120 2.34 -4.13 -19.01
CA ASP A 120 3.69 -4.13 -18.45
C ASP A 120 3.71 -3.58 -17.03
N PHE A 121 2.92 -2.55 -16.75
CA PHE A 121 2.77 -1.99 -15.41
C PHE A 121 2.21 -3.03 -14.44
N ILE A 122 1.11 -3.71 -14.79
CA ILE A 122 0.51 -4.75 -13.93
C ILE A 122 1.53 -5.87 -13.66
N ARG A 123 2.22 -6.34 -14.71
CA ARG A 123 3.28 -7.37 -14.60
C ARG A 123 4.41 -6.91 -13.67
N ALA A 124 4.88 -5.69 -13.82
CA ALA A 124 5.92 -5.10 -12.98
C ALA A 124 5.45 -4.97 -11.52
N ASN A 125 4.22 -4.51 -11.31
CA ASN A 125 3.66 -4.30 -9.98
C ASN A 125 3.44 -5.64 -9.23
N LYS A 126 3.07 -6.72 -9.94
CA LYS A 126 3.06 -8.08 -9.39
C LYS A 126 4.46 -8.53 -8.95
N LYS A 127 5.51 -8.25 -9.73
CA LYS A 127 6.90 -8.53 -9.31
C LYS A 127 7.25 -7.72 -8.06
N VAL A 128 6.87 -6.44 -8.02
CA VAL A 128 7.05 -5.58 -6.85
C VAL A 128 6.37 -6.18 -5.61
N CYS A 129 5.18 -6.74 -5.73
CA CYS A 129 4.51 -7.42 -4.62
C CYS A 129 5.35 -8.56 -4.00
N HIS A 130 6.06 -9.35 -4.82
CA HIS A 130 6.96 -10.38 -4.31
C HIS A 130 8.25 -9.82 -3.70
N LEU A 131 8.68 -8.63 -4.13
CA LEU A 131 9.88 -7.95 -3.64
C LEU A 131 9.59 -7.03 -2.44
N PHE A 132 8.33 -6.77 -2.12
CA PHE A 132 7.97 -5.75 -1.14
C PHE A 132 8.36 -6.14 0.29
N GLN A 133 8.20 -7.40 0.68
CA GLN A 133 8.66 -7.91 1.97
C GLN A 133 10.19 -7.79 2.15
N PRO A 134 11.05 -8.32 1.23
CA PRO A 134 12.50 -8.16 1.38
C PRO A 134 12.94 -6.70 1.32
N TYR A 135 12.30 -5.87 0.48
CA TYR A 135 12.52 -4.43 0.47
C TYR A 135 12.24 -3.80 1.84
N SER A 136 11.08 -4.11 2.42
CA SER A 136 10.63 -3.56 3.70
C SER A 136 11.59 -3.90 4.85
N ASN A 137 12.06 -5.15 4.89
CA ASN A 137 13.01 -5.60 5.90
C ASN A 137 14.35 -4.86 5.76
N CYS A 138 14.86 -4.74 4.52
CA CYS A 138 16.10 -4.02 4.23
C CYS A 138 16.02 -2.54 4.66
N VAL A 139 14.90 -1.87 4.37
CA VAL A 139 14.69 -0.48 4.77
C VAL A 139 14.68 -0.34 6.30
N GLU A 140 13.98 -1.23 7.01
CA GLU A 140 13.93 -1.18 8.47
C GLU A 140 15.32 -1.33 9.11
N GLU A 141 16.13 -2.27 8.60
CA GLU A 141 17.52 -2.47 9.03
C GLU A 141 18.38 -1.22 8.77
N ASN A 142 18.23 -0.60 7.60
CA ASN A 142 18.95 0.64 7.26
C ASN A 142 18.50 1.80 8.14
N VAL A 143 17.22 1.93 8.47
CA VAL A 143 16.75 2.96 9.40
C VAL A 143 17.37 2.78 10.79
N GLU A 144 17.41 1.55 11.31
CA GLU A 144 18.05 1.30 12.59
C GLU A 144 19.53 1.65 12.58
N LYS A 145 20.24 1.24 11.52
CA LYS A 145 21.67 1.46 11.37
C LYS A 145 22.04 2.94 11.17
N ASP A 146 21.30 3.64 10.33
CA ASP A 146 21.66 4.98 9.86
C ASP A 146 21.00 6.10 10.66
N CYS A 147 19.81 5.85 11.22
CA CYS A 147 19.02 6.83 11.98
C CYS A 147 19.01 6.53 13.48
N GLY A 148 19.35 5.31 13.89
CA GLY A 148 19.38 4.88 15.28
C GLY A 148 18.07 4.25 15.77
N SER A 149 18.17 3.53 16.89
CA SER A 149 17.06 2.72 17.42
C SER A 149 15.83 3.54 17.83
N ALA A 150 16.00 4.77 18.29
CA ALA A 150 14.87 5.65 18.63
C ALA A 150 14.06 6.03 17.37
N SER A 151 14.76 6.42 16.30
CA SER A 151 14.15 6.74 15.00
C SER A 151 13.50 5.51 14.36
N ARG A 152 14.05 4.31 14.58
CA ARG A 152 13.42 3.04 14.18
C ARG A 152 12.04 2.87 14.82
N VAL A 153 11.86 3.19 16.10
CA VAL A 153 10.55 3.03 16.79
C VAL A 153 9.49 3.90 16.13
N LEU A 154 9.79 5.18 15.89
CA LEU A 154 8.88 6.07 15.18
C LEU A 154 8.61 5.57 13.76
N PHE A 155 9.67 5.19 13.03
CA PHE A 155 9.55 4.66 11.68
C PHE A 155 8.60 3.46 11.63
N LYS A 156 8.80 2.44 12.47
CA LYS A 156 7.96 1.24 12.53
C LYS A 156 6.51 1.55 12.85
N SER A 157 6.25 2.54 13.73
CA SER A 157 4.88 2.94 14.06
C SER A 157 4.06 3.45 12.86
N LEU A 158 4.74 3.80 11.76
CA LEU A 158 4.15 4.26 10.49
C LEU A 158 4.31 3.24 9.38
N TYR A 159 5.49 2.63 9.33
CA TYR A 159 5.89 1.73 8.26
C TYR A 159 5.29 0.34 8.41
N ASP A 160 5.11 -0.18 9.63
CA ASP A 160 4.51 -1.51 9.83
C ASP A 160 3.03 -1.54 9.39
N PRO A 161 2.18 -0.55 9.74
CA PRO A 161 0.81 -0.48 9.22
C PRO A 161 0.76 -0.33 7.69
N LEU A 162 1.63 0.52 7.13
CA LEU A 162 1.77 0.65 5.68
C LEU A 162 2.17 -0.68 5.03
N ARG A 163 3.12 -1.39 5.64
CA ARG A 163 3.60 -2.69 5.16
C ARG A 163 2.49 -3.73 5.20
N GLY A 164 1.75 -3.81 6.29
CA GLY A 164 0.58 -4.68 6.45
C GLY A 164 -0.45 -4.45 5.35
N MET A 165 -0.87 -3.19 5.17
CA MET A 165 -1.82 -2.82 4.13
C MET A 165 -1.29 -3.18 2.74
N SER A 166 -0.06 -2.80 2.41
CA SER A 166 0.55 -3.10 1.10
C SER A 166 0.63 -4.59 0.82
N ASN A 167 1.03 -5.40 1.81
CA ASN A 167 1.03 -6.86 1.67
C ASN A 167 -0.37 -7.39 1.39
N SER A 168 -1.37 -6.90 2.11
CA SER A 168 -2.75 -7.34 1.91
C SER A 168 -3.32 -6.94 0.55
N LEU A 169 -3.06 -5.72 0.08
CA LEU A 169 -3.42 -5.28 -1.28
C LEU A 169 -2.73 -6.15 -2.35
N CYS A 170 -1.47 -6.52 -2.14
CA CYS A 170 -0.76 -7.41 -3.04
C CYS A 170 -1.43 -8.79 -3.15
N HIS A 171 -1.69 -9.45 -2.03
CA HIS A 171 -2.21 -10.81 -2.02
C HIS A 171 -3.68 -10.91 -2.43
N GLN A 172 -4.49 -9.93 -2.05
CA GLN A 172 -5.94 -9.99 -2.23
C GLN A 172 -6.41 -9.31 -3.53
N LEU A 173 -5.58 -8.44 -4.13
CA LEU A 173 -5.97 -7.67 -5.32
C LEU A 173 -4.94 -7.79 -6.44
N VAL A 174 -3.72 -7.27 -6.25
CA VAL A 174 -2.75 -7.09 -7.35
C VAL A 174 -2.32 -8.41 -7.99
N LEU A 175 -1.99 -9.42 -7.17
CA LEU A 175 -1.51 -10.72 -7.66
C LEU A 175 -2.61 -11.52 -8.37
N LEU A 176 -3.88 -11.25 -8.08
CA LEU A 176 -5.03 -11.97 -8.62
C LEU A 176 -5.55 -11.40 -9.95
N GLU A 177 -5.09 -10.22 -10.35
CA GLU A 177 -5.56 -9.55 -11.56
C GLU A 177 -4.92 -10.15 -12.82
N ASP A 178 -5.68 -10.21 -13.92
CA ASP A 178 -5.09 -10.56 -15.21
C ASP A 178 -4.16 -9.45 -15.71
N GLU A 179 -3.19 -9.79 -16.56
CA GLU A 179 -2.30 -8.81 -17.21
C GLU A 179 -2.95 -8.14 -18.42
N ASP A 180 -4.26 -8.27 -18.57
CA ASP A 180 -5.02 -7.65 -19.64
C ASP A 180 -5.12 -6.13 -19.43
N ASP A 181 -5.12 -5.42 -20.55
CA ASP A 181 -5.31 -3.97 -20.57
C ASP A 181 -6.77 -3.60 -20.31
N LYS A 182 -7.19 -3.67 -19.04
CA LYS A 182 -8.55 -3.36 -18.58
C LYS A 182 -8.54 -2.03 -17.81
N PRO A 183 -9.43 -1.08 -18.15
CA PRO A 183 -9.58 0.14 -17.37
C PRO A 183 -10.01 -0.19 -15.94
N TYR A 184 -9.38 0.47 -14.96
CA TYR A 184 -9.60 0.24 -13.52
C TYR A 184 -9.20 -1.15 -13.02
N SER A 185 -8.25 -1.83 -13.67
CA SER A 185 -7.63 -3.03 -13.09
C SER A 185 -7.06 -2.72 -11.71
N LEU A 186 -7.32 -3.60 -10.73
CA LEU A 186 -6.75 -3.46 -9.39
C LEU A 186 -5.24 -3.73 -9.38
N GLY A 187 -4.68 -4.28 -10.47
CA GLY A 187 -3.25 -4.41 -10.71
C GLY A 187 -2.53 -3.06 -10.79
N TRP A 188 -3.28 -1.96 -10.88
CA TRP A 188 -2.78 -0.59 -10.87
C TRP A 188 -2.39 -0.09 -9.48
N LEU A 189 -2.81 -0.77 -8.43
CA LEU A 189 -2.52 -0.38 -7.05
C LEU A 189 -1.02 -0.53 -6.76
N ASN A 190 -0.27 0.55 -6.92
CA ASN A 190 1.16 0.58 -6.68
C ASN A 190 1.45 0.65 -5.18
N VAL A 191 1.70 -0.50 -4.56
CA VAL A 191 2.00 -0.62 -3.13
C VAL A 191 3.28 0.11 -2.74
N TYR A 192 4.25 0.22 -3.65
CA TYR A 192 5.49 0.98 -3.43
C TYR A 192 5.26 2.50 -3.50
N ALA A 193 4.30 2.97 -4.31
CA ALA A 193 4.01 4.39 -4.44
C ALA A 193 3.58 5.01 -3.10
N PHE A 194 2.88 4.27 -2.23
CA PHE A 194 2.53 4.74 -0.88
C PHE A 194 3.77 4.99 -0.01
N VAL A 195 4.75 4.08 -0.05
CA VAL A 195 6.05 4.25 0.64
C VAL A 195 6.79 5.46 0.06
N ALA A 196 6.89 5.53 -1.26
CA ALA A 196 7.62 6.59 -1.92
C ALA A 196 7.01 7.97 -1.66
N LYS A 197 5.68 8.06 -1.67
CA LYS A 197 4.96 9.30 -1.36
C LYS A 197 5.20 9.76 0.08
N MET A 198 5.17 8.84 1.05
CA MET A 198 5.35 9.20 2.46
C MET A 198 6.79 9.52 2.86
N PHE A 199 7.77 8.77 2.33
CA PHE A 199 9.15 8.83 2.82
C PHE A 199 10.16 9.31 1.76
N ALA A 200 9.84 9.24 0.47
CA ALA A 200 10.81 9.47 -0.61
C ALA A 200 10.62 10.81 -1.36
N PHE A 201 9.37 11.28 -1.50
CA PHE A 201 9.00 12.50 -2.23
C PHE A 201 8.50 13.64 -1.34
N ALA A 202 8.14 13.31 -0.11
CA ALA A 202 7.79 14.22 0.96
C ALA A 202 8.94 15.18 1.29
#